data_AF-A0A7H0YHB8-F1
#
_entry.id   AF-A0A7H0YHB8-F1
#
_cell.length_a   1.000
_cell.length_b   1.000
_cell.length_c   1.000
_cell.angle_alpha   90.00
_cell.angle_beta   90.00
_cell.angle_gamma   90.00
#
_symmetry.space_group_name_H-M   'P 1'
#
loop_
_entity.id
_entity.type
_entity.pdbx_description
1 polymer ?
#
loop_
_entity_poly.entity_id
_entity_poly.type
_entity_poly.pdbx_seq_one_letter_code
_entity_poly.pdbx_strand_id
1 'polypeptide(L)'
;MNKDMFKRSLSIAQDIVDHSYNLVAAEAEVSEHYRERDTYFKELLGEDMHLSFQPDIKTPVSAAFLDLLEPETLRLAQLHYANRQKDNSRTAKEYFVNAILEESITDEHLLMNTVPRSVSEYVQVCGDVLKDMRSPKLSKLLVRLYGEQSSVVKWYTNKCPRNAVRGLEQSIHLSIMPHHIAGMSYFAPLHQGGEKWMNGFSGTSCMDPVNNSAGRTVLQLMASIRDEYLGIAYLTDPNDTDIWKPKYLARALVRVFYIDNEPHMILCRPYYVSNSAQHILIEGLKQRFKNLHYVTEMREKYALRRDTTTFKLFYTENVVYEVESGKYVTCGHCEGSGKDPEEPEWDCEECDGEGELDIGGDYLPYVDDTDYVQVHYTGGSQTVELPNQYLLEKGMKAPFFVTEEATTKKINIRTLVQLLAG
;
A
#
# COMPACT_ATOMS: atom_id res chain seq x y z
N MET A 1 -7.07 -17.72 22.53
CA MET A 1 -8.01 -16.95 21.67
C MET A 1 -9.35 -16.87 22.37
N ASN A 2 -9.87 -15.66 22.53
CA ASN A 2 -11.20 -15.44 23.11
C ASN A 2 -12.27 -15.97 22.13
N LYS A 3 -12.90 -17.10 22.48
CA LYS A 3 -13.84 -17.82 21.60
C LYS A 3 -15.04 -16.97 21.20
N ASP A 4 -15.51 -16.07 22.05
CA ASP A 4 -16.68 -15.25 21.79
C ASP A 4 -16.35 -14.10 20.83
N MET A 5 -15.18 -13.48 20.99
CA MET A 5 -14.69 -12.45 20.06
C MET A 5 -14.45 -13.03 18.66
N PHE A 6 -13.81 -14.20 18.59
CA PHE A 6 -13.56 -14.86 17.32
C PHE A 6 -14.85 -15.23 16.59
N LYS A 7 -15.83 -15.83 17.28
CA LYS A 7 -17.14 -16.15 16.70
C LYS A 7 -17.88 -14.91 16.23
N ARG A 8 -17.88 -13.83 17.01
CA ARG A 8 -18.49 -12.56 16.59
C ARG A 8 -17.79 -11.99 15.36
N SER A 9 -16.47 -12.05 15.32
CA SER A 9 -15.69 -11.61 14.17
C SER A 9 -16.00 -12.43 12.91
N LEU A 10 -16.13 -13.75 13.03
CA LEU A 10 -16.53 -14.60 11.90
C LEU A 10 -17.95 -14.28 11.43
N SER A 11 -18.89 -14.07 12.36
CA SER A 11 -20.27 -13.69 12.03
C SER A 11 -20.33 -12.38 11.24
N ILE A 12 -19.61 -11.35 11.68
CA ILE A 12 -19.61 -10.05 10.97
C ILE A 12 -18.90 -10.18 9.62
N ALA A 13 -17.84 -10.99 9.53
CA ALA A 13 -17.20 -11.27 8.26
C ALA A 13 -18.15 -11.99 7.30
N GLN A 14 -18.94 -12.96 7.79
CA GLN A 14 -19.95 -13.64 6.99
C GLN A 14 -21.05 -12.66 6.54
N ASP A 15 -21.51 -11.77 7.43
CA ASP A 15 -22.46 -10.72 7.06
C ASP A 15 -21.93 -9.88 5.87
N ILE A 16 -20.62 -9.58 5.82
CA ILE A 16 -20.01 -8.86 4.68
C ILE A 16 -20.10 -9.67 3.39
N VAL A 17 -19.83 -10.98 3.47
CA VAL A 17 -19.92 -11.92 2.34
C VAL A 17 -21.35 -12.03 1.81
N ASP A 18 -22.33 -12.14 2.70
CA ASP A 18 -23.75 -12.31 2.37
C ASP A 18 -24.36 -11.10 1.65
N HIS A 19 -23.72 -9.92 1.76
CA HIS A 19 -24.13 -8.71 1.03
C HIS A 19 -23.46 -8.56 -0.35
N SER A 20 -22.56 -9.48 -0.74
CA SER A 20 -21.86 -9.45 -2.02
C SER A 20 -22.44 -10.46 -3.02
N TYR A 21 -23.00 -9.98 -4.13
CA TYR A 21 -23.60 -10.85 -5.16
C TYR A 21 -22.65 -11.93 -5.68
N ASN A 22 -21.40 -11.59 -6.01
CA ASN A 22 -20.43 -12.57 -6.52
C ASN A 22 -20.05 -13.62 -5.49
N LEU A 23 -19.87 -13.23 -4.22
CA LEU A 23 -19.53 -14.17 -3.17
C LEU A 23 -20.71 -15.09 -2.80
N VAL A 24 -21.93 -14.56 -2.84
CA VAL A 24 -23.16 -15.37 -2.69
C VAL A 24 -23.30 -16.36 -3.85
N ALA A 25 -23.10 -15.91 -5.10
CA ALA A 25 -23.14 -16.79 -6.27
C ALA A 25 -22.03 -17.87 -6.25
N ALA A 26 -20.87 -17.54 -5.65
CA ALA A 26 -19.78 -18.48 -5.43
C ALA A 26 -19.97 -19.37 -4.18
N GLU A 27 -21.09 -19.26 -3.47
CA GLU A 27 -21.39 -20.03 -2.25
C GLU A 27 -20.29 -19.90 -1.19
N ALA A 28 -19.73 -18.69 -1.03
CA ALA A 28 -18.60 -18.44 -0.15
C ALA A 28 -18.99 -18.51 1.34
N GLU A 29 -18.24 -19.30 2.12
CA GLU A 29 -18.37 -19.36 3.58
C GLU A 29 -17.05 -18.97 4.28
N VAL A 30 -17.09 -17.91 5.10
CA VAL A 30 -15.90 -17.42 5.82
C VAL A 30 -15.36 -18.48 6.76
N SER A 31 -16.24 -19.23 7.42
CA SER A 31 -15.83 -20.20 8.44
C SER A 31 -15.05 -21.39 7.86
N GLU A 32 -15.33 -21.76 6.60
CA GLU A 32 -14.64 -22.83 5.88
C GLU A 32 -13.29 -22.36 5.31
N HIS A 33 -13.11 -21.05 5.15
CA HIS A 33 -11.93 -20.46 4.52
C HIS A 33 -11.00 -19.76 5.50
N TYR A 34 -11.43 -19.48 6.73
CA TYR A 34 -10.55 -18.89 7.72
C TYR A 34 -9.40 -19.83 8.07
N ARG A 35 -8.18 -19.28 8.04
CA ARG A 35 -6.97 -19.93 8.53
C ARG A 35 -6.40 -19.17 9.70
N GLU A 36 -5.83 -19.94 10.63
CA GLU A 36 -5.15 -19.36 11.78
C GLU A 36 -3.94 -18.57 11.30
N ARG A 37 -3.72 -17.38 11.86
CA ARG A 37 -2.58 -16.55 11.44
C ARG A 37 -1.25 -17.09 11.92
N ASP A 38 -0.20 -16.57 11.30
CA ASP A 38 1.19 -16.76 11.68
C ASP A 38 1.41 -16.54 13.19
N THR A 39 2.31 -17.34 13.77
CA THR A 39 2.62 -17.35 15.20
C THR A 39 3.03 -15.98 15.71
N TYR A 40 3.81 -15.20 14.95
CA TYR A 40 4.22 -13.87 15.36
C TYR A 40 3.02 -12.93 15.54
N PHE A 41 2.01 -13.00 14.67
CA PHE A 41 0.80 -12.20 14.86
C PHE A 41 0.02 -12.62 16.10
N LYS A 42 -0.09 -13.92 16.37
CA LYS A 42 -0.78 -14.42 17.58
C LYS A 42 -0.09 -13.96 18.85
N GLU A 43 1.25 -14.01 18.89
CA GLU A 43 2.04 -13.54 20.02
C GLU A 43 1.93 -12.03 20.19
N LEU A 44 1.96 -11.28 19.09
CA LEU A 44 1.87 -9.83 19.10
C LEU A 44 0.49 -9.30 19.53
N LEU A 45 -0.58 -9.90 19.03
CA LEU A 45 -1.95 -9.43 19.17
C LEU A 45 -2.71 -10.09 20.32
N GLY A 46 -2.19 -11.21 20.84
CA GLY A 46 -2.78 -11.93 21.95
C GLY A 46 -4.16 -12.53 21.62
N GLU A 47 -4.94 -12.76 22.67
CA GLU A 47 -6.24 -13.45 22.56
C GLU A 47 -7.33 -12.64 21.87
N ASP A 48 -7.16 -11.31 21.84
CA ASP A 48 -8.09 -10.34 21.27
C ASP A 48 -7.90 -10.19 19.76
N MET A 49 -6.82 -10.77 19.18
CA MET A 49 -6.49 -10.72 17.75
C MET A 49 -6.35 -9.29 17.19
N HIS A 50 -6.19 -8.34 18.09
CA HIS A 50 -6.21 -6.92 17.84
C HIS A 50 -5.42 -6.23 18.95
N LEU A 51 -4.68 -5.20 18.57
CA LEU A 51 -4.13 -4.24 19.52
C LEU A 51 -4.52 -2.83 19.09
N SER A 52 -4.68 -1.95 20.07
CA SER A 52 -4.86 -0.51 19.86
C SER A 52 -3.86 0.27 20.68
N PHE A 53 -3.31 1.33 20.12
CA PHE A 53 -2.44 2.24 20.86
C PHE A 53 -2.59 3.68 20.37
N GLN A 54 -2.37 4.61 21.29
CA GLN A 54 -2.27 6.02 20.96
C GLN A 54 -0.89 6.29 20.32
N PRO A 55 -0.83 6.93 19.15
CA PRO A 55 0.43 7.21 18.49
C PRO A 55 1.20 8.33 19.21
N ASP A 56 2.45 8.06 19.61
CA ASP A 56 3.38 9.06 20.18
C ASP A 56 4.26 9.67 19.09
N ILE A 57 3.65 10.33 18.09
CA ILE A 57 4.36 10.79 16.90
C ILE A 57 5.31 11.94 17.24
N LYS A 58 6.60 11.62 17.27
CA LYS A 58 7.68 12.61 17.45
C LYS A 58 8.11 13.26 16.14
N THR A 59 7.88 12.58 15.01
CA THR A 59 8.26 13.06 13.67
C THR A 59 7.27 14.13 13.18
N PRO A 60 7.70 15.38 12.91
CA PRO A 60 6.85 16.38 12.28
C PRO A 60 6.42 15.97 10.86
N VAL A 61 5.29 16.50 10.38
CA VAL A 61 4.77 16.20 9.03
C VAL A 61 5.72 16.73 7.94
N SER A 62 6.37 17.87 8.21
CA SER A 62 7.37 18.46 7.33
C SER A 62 8.55 17.53 7.08
N ALA A 63 9.06 16.84 8.11
CA ALA A 63 10.16 15.91 7.95
C ALA A 63 9.78 14.76 6.99
N ALA A 64 8.60 14.17 7.16
CA ALA A 64 8.11 13.11 6.25
C ALA A 64 7.90 13.62 4.81
N PHE A 65 7.46 14.87 4.64
CA PHE A 65 7.34 15.47 3.31
C PHE A 65 8.72 15.74 2.67
N LEU A 66 9.71 16.17 3.46
CA LEU A 66 11.07 16.42 2.97
C LEU A 66 11.74 15.13 2.51
N ASP A 67 11.53 14.02 3.21
CA ASP A 67 12.00 12.69 2.79
C ASP A 67 11.50 12.30 1.38
N LEU A 68 10.33 12.79 0.97
CA LEU A 68 9.77 12.59 -0.39
C LEU A 68 10.35 13.57 -1.42
N LEU A 69 10.67 14.79 -0.98
CA LEU A 69 11.10 15.89 -1.84
C LEU A 69 12.60 15.83 -2.15
N GLU A 70 13.42 15.44 -1.17
CA GLU A 70 14.89 15.45 -1.24
C GLU A 70 15.46 14.66 -2.43
N PRO A 71 14.98 13.44 -2.76
CA PRO A 71 15.51 12.69 -3.92
C PRO A 71 15.35 13.45 -5.24
N GLU A 72 14.23 14.16 -5.39
CA GLU A 72 13.92 14.93 -6.59
C GLU A 72 14.74 16.22 -6.65
N THR A 73 14.93 16.91 -5.52
CA THR A 73 15.82 18.06 -5.44
C THR A 73 17.27 17.67 -5.73
N LEU A 74 17.74 16.53 -5.21
CA LEU A 74 19.07 16.00 -5.49
C LEU A 74 19.24 15.70 -6.99
N ARG A 75 18.24 15.11 -7.63
CA ARG A 75 18.23 14.87 -9.09
C ARG A 75 18.36 16.17 -9.87
N LEU A 76 17.60 17.20 -9.49
CA LEU A 76 17.67 18.53 -10.12
C LEU A 76 19.02 19.22 -9.86
N ALA A 77 19.59 19.09 -8.66
CA ALA A 77 20.91 19.59 -8.30
C ALA A 77 22.00 18.97 -9.19
N GLN A 78 21.99 17.64 -9.33
CA GLN A 78 22.95 16.92 -10.18
C GLN A 78 22.88 17.39 -11.64
N LEU A 79 21.68 17.54 -12.18
CA LEU A 79 21.48 18.05 -13.54
C LEU A 79 21.91 19.50 -13.70
N HIS A 80 21.69 20.34 -12.69
CA HIS A 80 22.16 21.72 -12.66
C HIS A 80 23.70 21.78 -12.66
N TYR A 81 24.36 21.06 -11.75
CA TYR A 81 25.82 21.07 -11.61
C TYR A 81 26.57 20.34 -12.73
N ALA A 82 25.91 19.42 -13.45
CA ALA A 82 26.45 18.80 -14.66
C ALA A 82 26.46 19.78 -15.86
N ASN A 83 25.53 20.74 -15.88
CA ASN A 83 25.33 21.69 -16.99
C ASN A 83 25.83 23.10 -16.67
N ARG A 84 27.05 23.22 -16.10
CA ARG A 84 27.64 24.49 -15.59
C ARG A 84 27.73 25.66 -16.58
N GLN A 85 27.44 25.45 -17.88
CA GLN A 85 27.48 26.51 -18.90
C GLN A 85 26.15 27.23 -19.13
N LYS A 86 25.05 26.88 -18.44
CA LYS A 86 23.73 27.52 -18.59
C LYS A 86 23.05 27.81 -17.26
N ASP A 87 23.47 28.87 -16.57
CA ASP A 87 22.85 29.39 -15.34
C ASP A 87 21.35 29.75 -15.49
N ASN A 88 20.87 29.94 -16.73
CA ASN A 88 19.47 30.25 -17.03
C ASN A 88 18.64 29.02 -17.49
N SER A 89 19.13 27.79 -17.28
CA SER A 89 18.38 26.60 -17.65
C SER A 89 17.11 26.42 -16.79
N ARG A 90 16.09 25.78 -17.37
CA ARG A 90 14.85 25.41 -16.66
C ARG A 90 15.15 24.61 -15.39
N THR A 91 16.07 23.66 -15.46
CA THR A 91 16.50 22.84 -14.33
C THR A 91 17.11 23.64 -13.19
N ALA A 92 17.92 24.67 -13.48
CA ALA A 92 18.49 25.54 -12.45
C ALA A 92 17.38 26.27 -11.67
N LYS A 93 16.37 26.76 -12.39
CA LYS A 93 15.21 27.45 -11.81
C LYS A 93 14.38 26.54 -10.93
N GLU A 94 14.09 25.32 -11.41
CA GLU A 94 13.37 24.29 -10.67
C GLU A 94 14.13 23.91 -9.38
N TYR A 95 15.45 23.73 -9.48
CA TYR A 95 16.31 23.45 -8.32
C TYR A 95 16.25 24.55 -7.25
N PHE A 96 16.35 25.84 -7.60
CA PHE A 96 16.30 26.92 -6.61
C PHE A 96 14.92 27.03 -5.94
N VAL A 97 13.84 26.87 -6.69
CA VAL A 97 12.49 26.85 -6.11
C VAL A 97 12.35 25.70 -5.11
N ASN A 98 12.89 24.53 -5.44
CA ASN A 98 12.90 23.38 -4.55
C ASN A 98 13.72 23.60 -3.30
N ALA A 99 14.94 24.11 -3.42
CA ALA A 99 15.80 24.39 -2.27
C ALA A 99 15.11 25.37 -1.30
N ILE A 100 14.48 26.44 -1.82
CA ILE A 100 13.73 27.37 -0.98
C ILE A 100 12.52 26.68 -0.34
N LEU A 101 11.83 25.80 -1.08
CA LEU A 101 10.72 25.02 -0.53
C LEU A 101 11.18 24.12 0.61
N GLU A 102 12.28 23.40 0.45
CA GLU A 102 12.87 22.53 1.48
C GLU A 102 13.21 23.32 2.76
N GLU A 103 13.79 24.51 2.60
CA GLU A 103 14.20 25.35 3.73
C GLU A 103 13.03 26.04 4.46
N SER A 104 11.88 26.21 3.80
CA SER A 104 10.81 27.09 4.30
C SER A 104 9.46 26.42 4.53
N ILE A 105 9.28 25.17 4.11
CA ILE A 105 8.04 24.43 4.35
C ILE A 105 7.89 24.12 5.84
N THR A 106 6.66 24.24 6.34
CA THR A 106 6.31 23.92 7.73
C THR A 106 5.09 23.02 7.76
N ASP A 107 4.82 22.40 8.91
CA ASP A 107 3.60 21.63 9.14
C ASP A 107 2.35 22.44 8.80
N GLU A 108 2.30 23.72 9.19
CA GLU A 108 1.16 24.59 8.87
C GLU A 108 0.97 24.74 7.36
N HIS A 109 2.04 24.92 6.59
CA HIS A 109 1.95 25.02 5.13
C HIS A 109 1.40 23.74 4.49
N LEU A 110 1.81 22.57 5.00
CA LEU A 110 1.37 21.26 4.53
C LEU A 110 -0.07 20.94 4.95
N LEU A 111 -0.47 21.37 6.16
CA LEU A 111 -1.84 21.17 6.66
C LEU A 111 -2.83 22.11 5.96
N MET A 112 -2.40 23.33 5.62
CA MET A 112 -3.26 24.35 5.01
C MET A 112 -3.16 24.40 3.48
N ASN A 113 -2.27 23.59 2.87
CA ASN A 113 -1.94 23.64 1.46
C ASN A 113 -1.60 25.07 0.97
N THR A 114 -0.80 25.78 1.76
CA THR A 114 -0.36 27.16 1.49
C THR A 114 1.11 27.21 1.04
N VAL A 115 1.45 28.29 0.34
CA VAL A 115 2.80 28.51 -0.20
C VAL A 115 3.62 29.22 0.85
N PRO A 116 4.83 28.72 1.17
CA PRO A 116 5.78 29.48 1.95
C PRO A 116 6.04 30.85 1.33
N ARG A 117 6.06 31.87 2.19
CA ARG A 117 6.23 33.27 1.76
C ARG A 117 7.51 33.45 0.93
N SER A 118 8.62 32.86 1.37
CA SER A 118 9.92 32.84 0.67
C SER A 118 9.81 32.33 -0.78
N VAL A 119 9.10 31.23 -1.01
CA VAL A 119 8.87 30.68 -2.35
C VAL A 119 8.06 31.66 -3.18
N SER A 120 7.00 32.23 -2.62
CA SER A 120 6.13 33.18 -3.32
C SER A 120 6.87 34.48 -3.70
N GLU A 121 7.70 35.00 -2.80
CA GLU A 121 8.51 36.20 -3.02
C GLU A 121 9.58 35.94 -4.08
N TYR A 122 10.25 34.78 -4.03
CA TYR A 122 11.23 34.40 -5.05
C TYR A 122 10.61 34.30 -6.45
N VAL A 123 9.46 33.62 -6.58
CA VAL A 123 8.75 33.51 -7.86
C VAL A 123 8.32 34.88 -8.39
N GLN A 124 7.91 35.80 -7.51
CA GLN A 124 7.53 37.16 -7.90
C GLN A 124 8.73 38.01 -8.34
N VAL A 125 9.82 37.99 -7.57
CA VAL A 125 11.05 38.75 -7.86
C VAL A 125 11.69 38.26 -9.17
N CYS A 126 11.70 36.96 -9.42
CA CYS A 126 12.23 36.36 -10.65
C CYS A 126 11.18 36.34 -11.80
N GLY A 127 10.12 37.13 -11.71
CA GLY A 127 8.87 36.98 -12.46
C GLY A 127 9.00 36.77 -13.97
N ASP A 128 9.94 37.42 -14.67
CA ASP A 128 10.15 37.23 -16.12
C ASP A 128 10.87 35.93 -16.47
N VAL A 129 11.73 35.48 -15.56
CA VAL A 129 12.53 34.26 -15.67
C VAL A 129 11.71 33.02 -15.29
N LEU A 130 10.78 33.16 -14.34
CA LEU A 130 9.90 32.10 -13.80
C LEU A 130 8.44 32.29 -14.19
N LYS A 131 8.18 32.92 -15.35
CA LYS A 131 6.81 33.28 -15.77
C LYS A 131 5.87 32.07 -15.88
N ASP A 132 6.44 30.93 -16.24
CA ASP A 132 5.81 29.62 -16.32
C ASP A 132 5.51 29.00 -14.94
N MET A 133 6.08 29.51 -13.85
CA MET A 133 5.85 29.05 -12.46
C MET A 133 4.97 30.01 -11.64
N ARG A 134 4.43 31.08 -12.23
CA ARG A 134 3.69 32.16 -11.54
C ARG A 134 2.43 31.77 -10.75
N SER A 135 2.00 30.50 -10.75
CA SER A 135 0.80 30.14 -9.99
C SER A 135 1.10 30.11 -8.49
N PRO A 136 0.50 31.00 -7.67
CA PRO A 136 0.88 31.19 -6.27
C PRO A 136 0.24 30.13 -5.34
N LYS A 137 -0.23 28.99 -5.86
CA LYS A 137 -0.67 27.86 -5.03
C LYS A 137 0.41 26.79 -5.14
N LEU A 138 0.92 26.30 -4.01
CA LEU A 138 2.07 25.40 -3.98
C LEU A 138 1.70 24.09 -4.66
N SER A 139 0.48 23.58 -4.48
CA SER A 139 -0.04 22.47 -5.28
C SER A 139 0.11 22.68 -6.79
N LYS A 140 -0.25 23.86 -7.31
CA LYS A 140 -0.12 24.18 -8.74
C LYS A 140 1.35 24.35 -9.16
N LEU A 141 2.20 24.86 -8.27
CA LEU A 141 3.64 24.94 -8.50
C LEU A 141 4.26 23.54 -8.58
N LEU A 142 4.00 22.68 -7.60
CA LEU A 142 4.49 21.29 -7.58
C LEU A 142 3.98 20.50 -8.80
N VAL A 143 2.71 20.65 -9.20
CA VAL A 143 2.17 20.04 -10.44
C VAL A 143 2.98 20.47 -11.66
N ARG A 144 3.41 21.74 -11.74
CA ARG A 144 4.22 22.23 -12.85
C ARG A 144 5.66 21.70 -12.81
N LEU A 145 6.22 21.55 -11.61
CA LEU A 145 7.60 21.09 -11.42
C LEU A 145 7.72 19.58 -11.67
N TYR A 146 6.77 18.79 -11.17
CA TYR A 146 6.90 17.33 -11.13
C TYR A 146 5.85 16.57 -11.96
N GLY A 147 4.85 17.28 -12.49
CA GLY A 147 3.68 16.66 -13.09
C GLY A 147 2.67 16.20 -12.05
N GLU A 148 1.41 16.12 -12.45
CA GLU A 148 0.28 15.73 -11.59
C GLU A 148 0.44 14.34 -10.97
N GLN A 149 1.19 13.46 -11.64
CA GLN A 149 1.36 12.07 -11.21
C GLN A 149 2.48 11.84 -10.19
N SER A 150 3.30 12.85 -9.89
CA SER A 150 4.42 12.74 -8.95
C SER A 150 3.96 12.46 -7.51
N SER A 151 4.70 11.63 -6.78
CA SER A 151 4.47 11.34 -5.36
C SER A 151 4.47 12.62 -4.51
N VAL A 152 5.37 13.59 -4.80
CA VAL A 152 5.44 14.88 -4.09
C VAL A 152 4.14 15.68 -4.27
N VAL A 153 3.62 15.70 -5.49
CA VAL A 153 2.34 16.38 -5.82
C VAL A 153 1.18 15.67 -5.18
N LYS A 154 1.11 14.34 -5.30
CA LYS A 154 0.07 13.52 -4.69
C LYS A 154 0.03 13.75 -3.20
N TRP A 155 1.17 13.63 -2.51
CA TRP A 155 1.28 13.93 -1.09
C TRP A 155 0.76 15.34 -0.82
N TYR A 156 1.34 16.39 -1.38
CA TYR A 156 0.93 17.76 -1.06
C TYR A 156 -0.56 18.07 -1.36
N THR A 157 -1.11 17.57 -2.46
CA THR A 157 -2.48 17.90 -2.90
C THR A 157 -3.58 17.18 -2.13
N ASN A 158 -3.24 16.13 -1.38
CA ASN A 158 -4.18 15.44 -0.53
C ASN A 158 -4.61 16.35 0.64
N LYS A 159 -5.73 17.06 0.47
CA LYS A 159 -6.31 17.95 1.49
C LYS A 159 -6.25 17.31 2.89
N CYS A 160 -5.57 17.97 3.83
CA CYS A 160 -5.71 17.64 5.24
C CYS A 160 -7.07 18.13 5.74
N PRO A 161 -7.86 17.32 6.47
CA PRO A 161 -9.02 17.84 7.16
C PRO A 161 -8.53 18.93 8.12
N ARG A 162 -9.23 20.06 8.12
CA ARG A 162 -8.96 21.22 9.00
C ARG A 162 -8.95 20.87 10.50
N ASN A 163 -9.39 19.68 10.86
CA ASN A 163 -9.56 19.20 12.21
C ASN A 163 -8.38 18.32 12.67
N ALA A 164 -7.15 18.72 12.37
CA ALA A 164 -6.00 18.27 13.18
C ALA A 164 -6.12 18.94 14.57
N VAL A 165 -7.11 18.51 15.34
CA VAL A 165 -7.33 18.95 16.71
C VAL A 165 -6.20 18.34 17.52
N ARG A 166 -5.20 19.16 17.87
CA ARG A 166 -4.25 18.81 18.95
C ARG A 166 -5.08 18.40 20.18
N GLY A 167 -4.98 17.13 20.56
CA GLY A 167 -5.60 16.62 21.80
C GLY A 167 -6.83 15.73 21.63
N LEU A 168 -7.15 15.20 20.44
CA LEU A 168 -8.10 14.08 20.30
C LEU A 168 -7.34 12.75 20.21
N GLU A 169 -7.80 11.77 21.00
CA GLU A 169 -7.21 10.43 21.19
C GLU A 169 -7.41 9.50 19.98
N GLN A 170 -6.79 9.81 18.84
CA GLN A 170 -6.81 8.90 17.69
C GLN A 170 -6.04 7.61 18.00
N SER A 171 -6.65 6.44 17.78
CA SER A 171 -6.01 5.15 18.02
C SER A 171 -5.54 4.53 16.71
N ILE A 172 -4.29 4.03 16.70
CA ILE A 172 -3.83 3.10 15.68
C ILE A 172 -4.15 1.70 16.16
N HIS A 173 -4.68 0.90 15.25
CA HIS A 173 -5.03 -0.48 15.46
C HIS A 173 -4.21 -1.37 14.52
N LEU A 174 -3.80 -2.53 15.02
CA LEU A 174 -3.29 -3.63 14.21
C LEU A 174 -4.17 -4.84 14.51
N SER A 175 -4.69 -5.49 13.48
CA SER A 175 -5.69 -6.54 13.63
C SER A 175 -5.49 -7.66 12.63
N ILE A 176 -5.80 -8.87 13.08
CA ILE A 176 -5.98 -10.06 12.25
C ILE A 176 -7.41 -10.63 12.31
N MET A 177 -8.32 -9.93 12.98
CA MET A 177 -9.72 -10.37 13.10
C MET A 177 -10.35 -10.59 11.72
N PRO A 178 -11.05 -11.72 11.49
CA PRO A 178 -11.71 -12.02 10.22
C PRO A 178 -12.50 -10.87 9.62
N HIS A 179 -13.30 -10.13 10.39
CA HIS A 179 -14.11 -9.03 9.86
C HIS A 179 -13.30 -7.76 9.53
N HIS A 180 -12.09 -7.59 10.07
CA HIS A 180 -11.21 -6.49 9.66
C HIS A 180 -10.47 -6.84 8.35
N ILE A 181 -10.14 -8.12 8.15
CA ILE A 181 -9.59 -8.63 6.88
C ILE A 181 -10.69 -8.68 5.81
N ALA A 182 -11.87 -9.18 6.15
CA ALA A 182 -13.06 -9.08 5.30
C ALA A 182 -13.43 -7.61 5.08
N GLY A 183 -13.37 -6.79 6.12
CA GLY A 183 -13.59 -5.34 6.08
C GLY A 183 -12.53 -4.55 5.34
N MET A 184 -11.54 -5.21 4.71
CA MET A 184 -10.80 -4.60 3.59
C MET A 184 -11.76 -4.20 2.45
N SER A 185 -12.94 -4.81 2.40
CA SER A 185 -14.11 -4.40 1.62
C SER A 185 -15.14 -3.67 2.48
N TYR A 186 -14.79 -2.52 3.07
CA TYR A 186 -15.71 -1.83 3.98
C TYR A 186 -17.01 -1.30 3.33
N PHE A 187 -18.13 -1.89 3.75
CA PHE A 187 -19.49 -1.36 3.61
C PHE A 187 -19.72 -0.16 4.54
N ALA A 188 -19.85 1.05 3.98
CA ALA A 188 -20.37 2.19 4.70
C ALA A 188 -21.80 2.48 4.19
N PRO A 189 -22.87 2.24 4.98
CA PRO A 189 -24.24 2.57 4.57
C PRO A 189 -24.47 4.07 4.32
N LEU A 190 -23.51 4.92 4.69
CA LEU A 190 -23.46 6.33 4.38
C LEU A 190 -22.02 6.71 4.00
N HIS A 191 -21.84 7.22 2.79
CA HIS A 191 -20.60 7.67 2.19
C HIS A 191 -19.74 8.58 3.10
N GLN A 192 -18.89 7.98 3.94
CA GLN A 192 -18.02 8.73 4.88
C GLN A 192 -16.51 8.50 4.66
N GLY A 193 -16.12 7.80 3.60
CA GLY A 193 -14.69 7.63 3.22
C GLY A 193 -14.05 8.87 2.57
N GLY A 194 -14.73 10.01 2.53
CA GLY A 194 -14.25 11.23 1.84
C GLY A 194 -14.20 11.09 0.30
N GLU A 195 -14.00 12.22 -0.39
CA GLU A 195 -14.02 12.34 -1.86
C GLU A 195 -13.07 11.37 -2.61
N LYS A 196 -12.09 10.76 -1.93
CA LYS A 196 -11.12 9.84 -2.53
C LYS A 196 -11.48 8.37 -2.42
N TRP A 197 -12.30 8.00 -1.44
CA TRP A 197 -12.77 6.62 -1.32
C TRP A 197 -14.03 6.41 -2.16
N MET A 198 -14.74 7.49 -2.50
CA MET A 198 -15.94 7.47 -3.34
C MET A 198 -15.67 7.21 -4.83
N ASN A 199 -14.41 7.25 -5.30
CA ASN A 199 -14.06 7.10 -6.72
C ASN A 199 -13.18 5.85 -7.01
N GLY A 200 -13.50 4.67 -6.47
CA GLY A 200 -12.95 3.40 -7.04
C GLY A 200 -13.56 3.19 -8.44
N PHE A 201 -12.88 2.76 -9.52
CA PHE A 201 -11.94 1.66 -9.80
C PHE A 201 -10.90 2.10 -10.89
N SER A 202 -9.81 1.40 -11.27
CA SER A 202 -9.66 -0.05 -11.53
C SER A 202 -8.48 -0.70 -10.79
N GLY A 203 -8.81 -1.78 -10.07
CA GLY A 203 -7.88 -2.76 -9.47
C GLY A 203 -7.82 -2.80 -7.93
N THR A 204 -8.55 -1.96 -7.20
CA THR A 204 -8.11 -1.49 -5.87
C THR A 204 -9.11 -1.61 -4.71
N SER A 205 -8.55 -1.64 -3.51
CA SER A 205 -9.20 -1.72 -2.20
C SER A 205 -9.93 -0.45 -1.75
N CYS A 206 -10.91 0.00 -2.52
CA CYS A 206 -12.03 0.78 -2.01
C CYS A 206 -13.27 -0.07 -2.25
N MET A 207 -13.66 -0.95 -1.31
CA MET A 207 -14.81 -1.82 -1.56
C MET A 207 -15.96 -1.48 -0.63
N ASP A 208 -16.96 -0.80 -1.18
CA ASP A 208 -18.33 -0.94 -0.72
C ASP A 208 -18.84 -2.27 -1.30
N PRO A 209 -19.03 -3.33 -0.52
CA PRO A 209 -19.40 -4.64 -1.04
C PRO A 209 -20.81 -4.66 -1.63
N VAL A 210 -21.64 -3.63 -1.43
CA VAL A 210 -22.93 -3.47 -2.13
C VAL A 210 -22.76 -2.79 -3.48
N ASN A 211 -21.87 -1.80 -3.60
CA ASN A 211 -21.62 -1.10 -4.87
C ASN A 211 -20.49 -1.73 -5.72
N ASN A 212 -19.65 -2.56 -5.11
CA ASN A 212 -18.58 -3.38 -5.72
C ASN A 212 -18.86 -4.88 -5.51
N SER A 213 -20.14 -5.22 -5.33
CA SER A 213 -20.66 -6.60 -5.23
C SER A 213 -20.44 -7.42 -6.50
N ALA A 214 -20.29 -6.72 -7.64
CA ALA A 214 -20.06 -7.26 -8.96
C ALA A 214 -18.61 -6.94 -9.37
N GLY A 215 -17.78 -7.97 -9.44
CA GLY A 215 -16.39 -7.86 -9.88
C GLY A 215 -15.54 -9.02 -9.39
N ARG A 216 -14.65 -9.52 -10.26
CA ARG A 216 -13.77 -10.66 -9.96
C ARG A 216 -12.86 -10.44 -8.75
N THR A 217 -12.54 -9.19 -8.43
CA THR A 217 -11.67 -8.82 -7.29
C THR A 217 -12.31 -9.11 -5.94
N VAL A 218 -13.64 -9.12 -5.80
CA VAL A 218 -14.29 -9.42 -4.50
C VAL A 218 -14.07 -10.87 -4.07
N LEU A 219 -13.84 -11.78 -5.02
CA LEU A 219 -13.53 -13.18 -4.75
C LEU A 219 -12.13 -13.36 -4.14
N GLN A 220 -11.23 -12.38 -4.28
CA GLN A 220 -9.94 -12.35 -3.59
C GLN A 220 -10.10 -12.21 -2.06
N LEU A 221 -11.29 -11.83 -1.58
CA LEU A 221 -11.58 -11.73 -0.15
C LEU A 221 -11.41 -13.07 0.56
N MET A 222 -11.93 -14.14 -0.03
CA MET A 222 -11.83 -15.49 0.55
C MET A 222 -10.39 -15.97 0.60
N ALA A 223 -9.63 -15.71 -0.45
CA ALA A 223 -8.19 -15.98 -0.48
C ALA A 223 -7.44 -15.16 0.58
N SER A 224 -7.81 -13.90 0.78
CA SER A 224 -7.23 -13.04 1.81
C SER A 224 -7.59 -13.49 3.24
N ILE A 225 -8.79 -14.06 3.43
CA ILE A 225 -9.19 -14.68 4.69
C ILE A 225 -8.34 -15.94 4.98
N ARG A 226 -7.94 -16.69 3.95
CA ARG A 226 -7.03 -17.84 4.04
C ARG A 226 -5.57 -17.45 4.31
N ASP A 227 -5.19 -16.21 4.05
CA ASP A 227 -3.79 -15.76 4.09
C ASP A 227 -3.25 -15.64 5.52
N GLU A 228 -2.45 -16.62 5.95
CA GLU A 228 -1.91 -16.72 7.31
C GLU A 228 -0.98 -15.54 7.67
N TYR A 229 -0.36 -14.91 6.67
CA TYR A 229 0.63 -13.85 6.86
C TYR A 229 0.03 -12.46 6.77
N LEU A 230 -1.28 -12.33 6.52
CA LEU A 230 -1.96 -11.05 6.32
C LEU A 230 -2.58 -10.50 7.61
N GLY A 231 -2.29 -9.22 7.87
CA GLY A 231 -2.95 -8.38 8.85
C GLY A 231 -3.35 -7.04 8.24
N ILE A 232 -4.08 -6.24 9.01
CA ILE A 232 -4.45 -4.87 8.65
C ILE A 232 -4.10 -3.92 9.79
N ALA A 233 -3.45 -2.81 9.44
CA ALA A 233 -3.28 -1.70 10.34
C ALA A 233 -4.19 -0.54 9.93
N TYR A 234 -4.81 0.15 10.88
CA TYR A 234 -5.71 1.26 10.57
C TYR A 234 -5.74 2.32 11.67
N LEU A 235 -6.09 3.53 11.27
CA LEU A 235 -6.34 4.68 12.13
C LEU A 235 -7.84 4.95 12.14
N THR A 236 -8.46 5.02 13.30
CA THR A 236 -9.90 5.31 13.42
C THR A 236 -10.20 6.80 13.58
N ASP A 237 -11.44 7.18 13.26
CA ASP A 237 -11.97 8.47 13.66
C ASP A 237 -11.94 8.58 15.20
N PRO A 238 -11.44 9.68 15.79
CA PRO A 238 -11.40 9.83 17.24
C PRO A 238 -12.78 9.84 17.92
N ASN A 239 -13.87 9.99 17.16
CA ASN A 239 -15.25 9.85 17.64
C ASN A 239 -15.82 8.44 17.45
N ASP A 240 -15.03 7.51 16.90
CA ASP A 240 -15.44 6.14 16.63
C ASP A 240 -14.55 5.15 17.39
N THR A 241 -15.18 4.43 18.32
CA THR A 241 -14.54 3.40 19.15
C THR A 241 -15.06 2.00 18.84
N ASP A 242 -15.92 1.86 17.83
CA ASP A 242 -16.49 0.56 17.48
C ASP A 242 -15.50 -0.26 16.65
N ILE A 243 -14.80 -1.16 17.33
CA ILE A 243 -13.89 -2.12 16.69
C ILE A 243 -14.61 -3.10 15.76
N TRP A 244 -15.94 -3.20 15.80
CA TRP A 244 -16.69 -4.15 14.96
C TRP A 244 -17.12 -3.51 13.64
N LYS A 245 -17.22 -2.18 13.60
CA LYS A 245 -17.58 -1.38 12.42
C LYS A 245 -16.77 -0.08 12.39
N PRO A 246 -15.42 -0.17 12.36
CA PRO A 246 -14.57 1.00 12.51
C PRO A 246 -14.63 1.91 11.29
N LYS A 247 -14.76 3.22 11.52
CA LYS A 247 -14.52 4.24 10.51
C LYS A 247 -13.03 4.53 10.39
N TYR A 248 -12.46 4.09 9.28
CA TYR A 248 -11.05 4.28 8.97
C TYR A 248 -10.76 5.69 8.42
N LEU A 249 -9.82 6.40 9.05
CA LEU A 249 -9.17 7.59 8.48
C LEU A 249 -7.98 7.22 7.60
N ALA A 250 -7.31 6.12 7.94
CA ALA A 250 -6.26 5.51 7.13
C ALA A 250 -6.22 4.01 7.41
N ARG A 251 -5.77 3.21 6.45
CA ARG A 251 -5.54 1.77 6.60
C ARG A 251 -4.43 1.30 5.68
N ALA A 252 -3.74 0.25 6.06
CA ALA A 252 -2.69 -0.38 5.28
C ALA A 252 -2.68 -1.88 5.53
N LEU A 253 -2.32 -2.65 4.51
CA LEU A 253 -2.04 -4.07 4.69
C LEU A 253 -0.68 -4.25 5.32
N VAL A 254 -0.61 -5.20 6.24
CA VAL A 254 0.63 -5.59 6.90
C VAL A 254 0.83 -7.07 6.64
N ARG A 255 2.01 -7.45 6.16
CA ARG A 255 2.36 -8.85 5.95
C ARG A 255 3.58 -9.24 6.77
N VAL A 256 3.57 -10.45 7.32
CA VAL A 256 4.69 -10.99 8.09
C VAL A 256 5.65 -11.72 7.16
N PHE A 257 6.94 -11.56 7.44
CA PHE A 257 8.02 -12.35 6.85
C PHE A 257 9.18 -12.50 7.84
N TYR A 258 10.16 -13.34 7.51
CA TYR A 258 11.24 -13.67 8.43
C TYR A 258 12.61 -13.42 7.80
N ILE A 259 13.51 -12.81 8.58
CA ILE A 259 14.94 -12.62 8.25
C ILE A 259 15.72 -13.30 9.36
N ASP A 260 16.55 -14.30 9.03
CA ASP A 260 17.33 -15.07 10.03
C ASP A 260 16.49 -15.63 11.19
N ASN A 261 15.24 -16.05 10.91
CA ASN A 261 14.21 -16.50 11.86
C ASN A 261 13.66 -15.43 12.81
N GLU A 262 14.07 -14.17 12.67
CA GLU A 262 13.43 -13.06 13.36
C GLU A 262 12.20 -12.60 12.56
N PRO A 263 11.07 -12.28 13.22
CA PRO A 263 9.87 -11.83 12.54
C PRO A 263 9.96 -10.36 12.14
N HIS A 264 9.51 -10.06 10.93
CA HIS A 264 9.45 -8.73 10.35
C HIS A 264 8.07 -8.48 9.75
N MET A 265 7.70 -7.21 9.66
CA MET A 265 6.44 -6.77 9.06
C MET A 265 6.72 -5.87 7.88
N ILE A 266 6.10 -6.14 6.73
CA ILE A 266 6.07 -5.23 5.60
C ILE A 266 4.74 -4.48 5.57
N LEU A 267 4.81 -3.15 5.63
CA LEU A 267 3.68 -2.23 5.54
C LEU A 267 3.51 -1.83 4.08
N CYS A 268 2.43 -2.28 3.47
CA CYS A 268 2.03 -1.88 2.13
C CYS A 268 1.58 -0.41 2.11
N ARG A 269 1.43 0.15 0.90
CA ARG A 269 0.94 1.51 0.69
C ARG A 269 -0.42 1.69 1.39
N PRO A 270 -0.56 2.71 2.26
CA PRO A 270 -1.84 2.96 2.91
C PRO A 270 -2.86 3.59 1.96
N TYR A 271 -4.13 3.34 2.26
CA TYR A 271 -5.28 4.10 1.81
C TYR A 271 -5.68 5.06 2.92
N TYR A 272 -5.94 6.31 2.58
CA TYR A 272 -6.11 7.35 3.60
C TYR A 272 -6.95 8.51 3.09
N VAL A 273 -7.66 9.17 4.01
CA VAL A 273 -8.48 10.33 3.71
C VAL A 273 -7.64 11.62 3.62
N SER A 274 -6.45 11.62 4.22
CA SER A 274 -5.53 12.77 4.24
C SER A 274 -4.09 12.43 4.60
N ASN A 275 -3.15 13.34 4.29
CA ASN A 275 -1.74 13.16 4.67
C ASN A 275 -1.55 13.08 6.17
N SER A 276 -2.33 13.81 6.96
CA SER A 276 -2.23 13.73 8.42
C SER A 276 -2.60 12.33 8.89
N ALA A 277 -3.69 11.75 8.39
CA ALA A 277 -4.07 10.38 8.74
C ALA A 277 -3.03 9.35 8.29
N GLN A 278 -2.48 9.52 7.08
CA GLN A 278 -1.39 8.70 6.57
C GLN A 278 -0.14 8.78 7.44
N HIS A 279 0.33 10.00 7.71
CA HIS A 279 1.49 10.28 8.54
C HIS A 279 1.33 9.69 9.93
N ILE A 280 0.14 9.86 10.53
CA ILE A 280 -0.15 9.34 11.85
C ILE A 280 -0.06 7.81 11.87
N LEU A 281 -0.71 7.15 10.91
CA LEU A 281 -0.67 5.69 10.80
C LEU A 281 0.77 5.19 10.60
N ILE A 282 1.50 5.71 9.61
CA ILE A 282 2.84 5.23 9.25
C ILE A 282 3.84 5.49 10.38
N GLU A 283 3.97 6.73 10.85
CA GLU A 283 4.97 7.09 11.85
C GLU A 283 4.66 6.46 13.20
N GLY A 284 3.38 6.38 13.58
CA GLY A 284 2.96 5.70 14.80
C GLY A 284 3.30 4.20 14.78
N LEU A 285 3.08 3.52 13.64
CA LEU A 285 3.48 2.12 13.47
C LEU A 285 5.01 1.96 13.50
N LYS A 286 5.78 2.82 12.80
CA LYS A 286 7.25 2.76 12.78
C LYS A 286 7.86 2.96 14.16
N GLN A 287 7.31 3.86 14.97
CA GLN A 287 7.78 4.09 16.33
C GLN A 287 7.42 2.94 17.27
N ARG A 288 6.26 2.30 17.06
CA ARG A 288 5.83 1.16 17.86
C ARG A 288 6.59 -0.12 17.51
N PHE A 289 6.87 -0.35 16.22
CA PHE A 289 7.40 -1.59 15.68
C PHE A 289 8.71 -1.37 14.93
N LYS A 290 9.84 -1.68 15.58
CA LYS A 290 11.18 -1.50 15.00
C LYS A 290 11.48 -2.44 13.82
N ASN A 291 10.78 -3.56 13.75
CA ASN A 291 10.87 -4.57 12.68
C ASN A 291 9.89 -4.30 11.52
N LEU A 292 9.33 -3.10 11.45
CA LEU A 292 8.43 -2.67 10.37
C LEU A 292 9.22 -2.08 9.19
N HIS A 293 8.86 -2.52 7.99
CA HIS A 293 9.43 -2.09 6.72
C HIS A 293 8.34 -1.42 5.88
N TYR A 294 8.47 -0.13 5.58
CA TYR A 294 7.47 0.59 4.80
C TYR A 294 7.83 0.63 3.31
N VAL A 295 6.96 0.06 2.48
CA VAL A 295 7.23 -0.13 1.04
C VAL A 295 7.43 1.19 0.30
N THR A 296 6.63 2.22 0.58
CA THR A 296 6.75 3.50 -0.15
C THR A 296 8.11 4.17 0.09
N GLU A 297 8.56 4.21 1.34
CA GLU A 297 9.91 4.70 1.67
C GLU A 297 10.99 3.91 0.95
N MET A 298 10.85 2.58 0.91
CA MET A 298 11.81 1.74 0.19
C MET A 298 11.81 2.05 -1.30
N ARG A 299 10.63 2.17 -1.93
CA ARG A 299 10.47 2.45 -3.35
C ARG A 299 11.05 3.80 -3.77
N GLU A 300 10.94 4.80 -2.91
CA GLU A 300 11.41 6.16 -3.20
C GLU A 300 12.93 6.31 -2.99
N LYS A 301 13.48 5.65 -1.96
CA LYS A 301 14.91 5.72 -1.64
C LYS A 301 15.75 4.69 -2.40
N TYR A 302 15.18 3.53 -2.68
CA TYR A 302 15.86 2.40 -3.33
C TYR A 302 15.03 1.95 -4.53
N ALA A 303 15.61 2.11 -5.72
CA ALA A 303 15.02 1.49 -6.91
C ALA A 303 15.12 -0.03 -6.76
N LEU A 304 13.99 -0.75 -6.87
CA LEU A 304 14.01 -2.21 -7.08
C LEU A 304 14.78 -2.49 -8.38
N ARG A 305 16.02 -2.95 -8.23
CA ARG A 305 16.92 -3.36 -9.32
C ARG A 305 17.14 -4.87 -9.19
N ARG A 306 17.98 -5.45 -10.05
CA ARG A 306 18.45 -6.85 -9.93
C ARG A 306 19.21 -7.17 -8.63
N ASP A 307 19.39 -6.20 -7.74
CA ASP A 307 20.14 -6.30 -6.49
C ASP A 307 19.18 -6.29 -5.28
N THR A 308 18.34 -7.32 -5.23
CA THR A 308 17.38 -7.58 -4.15
C THR A 308 17.67 -8.92 -3.49
N THR A 309 17.22 -9.08 -2.26
CA THR A 309 17.14 -10.37 -1.57
C THR A 309 15.68 -10.77 -1.44
N THR A 310 15.37 -12.00 -1.83
CA THR A 310 14.03 -12.59 -1.73
C THR A 310 13.91 -13.43 -0.47
N PHE A 311 12.89 -13.13 0.35
CA PHE A 311 12.50 -13.90 1.52
C PHE A 311 11.24 -14.68 1.18
N LYS A 312 11.30 -16.02 1.24
CA LYS A 312 10.20 -16.90 0.85
C LYS A 312 9.62 -17.61 2.06
N LEU A 313 8.30 -17.52 2.21
CA LEU A 313 7.51 -18.22 3.22
C LEU A 313 6.51 -19.15 2.55
N PHE A 314 6.40 -20.37 3.05
CA PHE A 314 5.45 -21.35 2.53
C PHE A 314 4.21 -21.40 3.41
N TYR A 315 3.05 -21.21 2.81
CA TYR A 315 1.77 -21.38 3.50
C TYR A 315 1.61 -22.82 3.97
N THR A 316 0.88 -23.01 5.07
CA THR A 316 0.60 -24.36 5.56
C THR A 316 -0.37 -25.11 4.64
N GLU A 317 -1.27 -24.36 3.99
CA GLU A 317 -2.26 -24.88 3.04
C GLU A 317 -2.45 -23.94 1.85
N ASN A 318 -3.23 -24.39 0.85
CA ASN A 318 -3.54 -23.57 -0.33
C ASN A 318 -4.36 -22.32 0.07
N VAL A 319 -3.84 -21.15 -0.29
CA VAL A 319 -4.50 -19.85 -0.06
C VAL A 319 -5.33 -19.38 -1.25
N VAL A 320 -5.27 -20.06 -2.40
CA VAL A 320 -6.11 -19.78 -3.57
C VAL A 320 -7.56 -20.08 -3.24
N TYR A 321 -8.48 -19.18 -3.59
CA TYR A 321 -9.91 -19.44 -3.57
C TYR A 321 -10.36 -19.89 -4.96
N GLU A 322 -10.77 -21.14 -5.07
CA GLU A 322 -11.20 -21.78 -6.31
C GLU A 322 -12.72 -21.71 -6.38
N VAL A 323 -13.25 -21.10 -7.44
CA VAL A 323 -14.69 -21.05 -7.74
C VAL A 323 -14.95 -21.93 -8.95
N GLU A 324 -15.90 -22.85 -8.83
CA GLU A 324 -16.29 -23.74 -9.92
C GLU A 324 -16.81 -22.94 -11.12
N SER A 325 -16.41 -23.33 -12.34
CA SER A 325 -16.99 -22.77 -13.57
C SER A 325 -18.49 -23.06 -13.65
N GLY A 326 -19.22 -22.15 -14.29
CA GLY A 326 -20.67 -22.25 -14.40
C GLY A 326 -21.43 -21.61 -13.24
N LYS A 327 -20.74 -20.87 -12.37
CA LYS A 327 -21.36 -19.92 -11.44
C LYS A 327 -21.46 -18.58 -12.15
N TYR A 328 -22.68 -18.07 -12.36
CA TYR A 328 -22.92 -16.87 -13.14
C TYR A 328 -23.46 -15.72 -12.28
N VAL A 329 -23.10 -14.50 -12.65
CA VAL A 329 -23.68 -13.27 -12.11
C VAL A 329 -24.12 -12.34 -13.24
N THR A 330 -25.14 -11.54 -12.98
CA THR A 330 -25.57 -10.51 -13.93
C THR A 330 -24.44 -9.51 -14.17
N CYS A 331 -24.16 -9.20 -15.43
CA CYS A 331 -23.14 -8.24 -15.80
C CYS A 331 -23.52 -6.85 -15.27
N GLY A 332 -22.66 -6.28 -14.41
CA GLY A 332 -22.90 -4.98 -13.78
C GLY A 332 -22.79 -3.81 -14.74
N HIS A 333 -21.98 -3.94 -15.80
CA HIS A 333 -21.80 -2.87 -16.79
C HIS A 333 -23.05 -2.67 -17.65
N CYS A 334 -23.60 -3.74 -18.22
CA CYS A 334 -24.80 -3.67 -19.07
C CYS A 334 -26.12 -3.93 -18.32
N GLU A 335 -26.06 -4.07 -17.00
CA GLU A 335 -27.20 -4.44 -16.13
C GLU A 335 -27.97 -5.68 -16.64
N GLY A 336 -27.25 -6.65 -17.21
CA GLY A 336 -27.83 -7.88 -17.74
C GLY A 336 -28.44 -7.78 -19.14
N SER A 337 -28.39 -6.62 -19.79
CA SER A 337 -28.95 -6.43 -21.13
C SER A 337 -28.12 -7.08 -22.24
N GLY A 338 -26.83 -7.34 -21.99
CA GLY A 338 -25.87 -7.77 -23.00
C GLY A 338 -25.43 -6.66 -23.96
N LYS A 339 -25.90 -5.41 -23.81
CA LYS A 339 -25.56 -4.28 -24.69
C LYS A 339 -24.77 -3.21 -23.97
N ASP A 340 -23.84 -2.57 -24.69
CA ASP A 340 -23.05 -1.48 -24.13
C ASP A 340 -23.98 -0.29 -23.73
N PRO A 341 -23.92 0.21 -22.48
CA PRO A 341 -24.78 1.32 -22.03
C PRO A 341 -24.53 2.64 -22.75
N GLU A 342 -23.29 2.86 -23.22
CA GLU A 342 -22.89 4.07 -23.94
C GLU A 342 -23.10 3.91 -25.45
N GLU A 343 -22.94 2.69 -25.97
CA GLU A 343 -23.15 2.33 -27.39
C GLU A 343 -24.11 1.13 -27.56
N PRO A 344 -25.45 1.28 -27.38
CA PRO A 344 -26.41 0.17 -27.28
C PRO A 344 -26.51 -0.79 -28.48
N GLU A 345 -25.90 -0.43 -29.61
CA GLU A 345 -25.85 -1.27 -30.82
C GLU A 345 -24.71 -2.30 -30.75
N TRP A 346 -23.77 -2.12 -29.82
CA TRP A 346 -22.62 -2.98 -29.59
C TRP A 346 -22.92 -3.96 -28.46
N ASP A 347 -22.37 -5.17 -28.59
CA ASP A 347 -22.38 -6.14 -27.50
C ASP A 347 -21.51 -5.61 -26.36
N CYS A 348 -21.97 -5.77 -25.13
CA CYS A 348 -21.20 -5.39 -23.95
C CYS A 348 -19.90 -6.18 -23.91
N GLU A 349 -18.75 -5.49 -24.01
CA GLU A 349 -17.42 -6.10 -24.06
C GLU A 349 -17.09 -6.90 -22.79
N GLU A 350 -17.67 -6.53 -21.65
CA GLU A 350 -17.38 -7.22 -20.38
C GLU A 350 -17.98 -8.62 -20.34
N CYS A 351 -19.18 -8.80 -20.90
CA CYS A 351 -19.90 -10.08 -20.92
C CYS A 351 -20.05 -10.68 -22.31
N ASP A 352 -19.30 -10.20 -23.29
CA ASP A 352 -19.37 -10.62 -24.70
C ASP A 352 -20.81 -10.74 -25.25
N GLY A 353 -21.71 -9.84 -24.84
CA GLY A 353 -23.11 -9.84 -25.29
C GLY A 353 -24.08 -10.76 -24.53
N GLU A 354 -23.60 -11.58 -23.59
CA GLU A 354 -24.42 -12.61 -22.92
C GLU A 354 -25.29 -12.05 -21.78
N GLY A 355 -24.97 -10.86 -21.26
CA GLY A 355 -25.64 -10.25 -20.10
C GLY A 355 -25.25 -10.88 -18.76
N GLU A 356 -24.50 -11.98 -18.75
CA GLU A 356 -24.03 -12.67 -17.55
C GLU A 356 -22.52 -12.95 -17.64
N LEU A 357 -21.87 -13.07 -16.48
CA LEU A 357 -20.44 -13.33 -16.33
C LEU A 357 -20.23 -14.64 -15.57
N ASP A 358 -19.47 -15.57 -16.15
CA ASP A 358 -18.95 -16.73 -15.41
C ASP A 358 -17.88 -16.22 -14.42
N ILE A 359 -18.13 -16.42 -13.13
CA ILE A 359 -17.22 -16.05 -12.05
C ILE A 359 -16.30 -17.20 -11.64
N GLY A 360 -16.33 -18.33 -12.35
CA GLY A 360 -15.40 -19.43 -12.15
C GLY A 360 -13.93 -19.03 -12.31
N GLY A 361 -13.06 -19.68 -11.55
CA GLY A 361 -11.62 -19.55 -11.64
C GLY A 361 -10.91 -19.45 -10.28
N ASP A 362 -9.63 -19.15 -10.37
CA ASP A 362 -8.71 -19.15 -9.24
C ASP A 362 -8.42 -17.72 -8.79
N TYR A 363 -8.73 -17.41 -7.54
CA TYR A 363 -8.58 -16.09 -6.95
C TYR A 363 -7.46 -16.08 -5.91
N LEU A 364 -6.51 -15.16 -6.07
CA LEU A 364 -5.37 -15.00 -5.16
C LEU A 364 -5.68 -14.02 -4.03
N PRO A 365 -4.98 -14.10 -2.89
CA PRO A 365 -5.07 -13.09 -1.85
C PRO A 365 -4.73 -11.71 -2.41
N TYR A 366 -5.34 -10.68 -1.85
CA TYR A 366 -5.12 -9.31 -2.27
C TYR A 366 -3.70 -8.83 -1.89
N VAL A 367 -3.02 -8.18 -2.83
CA VAL A 367 -1.65 -7.64 -2.67
C VAL A 367 -1.55 -6.27 -3.34
N ASP A 368 -1.29 -5.21 -2.56
CA ASP A 368 -1.16 -3.84 -3.08
C ASP A 368 0.18 -3.59 -3.80
N ASP A 369 1.29 -3.99 -3.17
CA ASP A 369 2.65 -3.67 -3.64
C ASP A 369 3.33 -4.93 -4.21
N THR A 370 2.86 -5.37 -5.37
CA THR A 370 3.31 -6.61 -6.04
C THR A 370 4.78 -6.61 -6.49
N ASP A 371 5.40 -5.44 -6.51
CA ASP A 371 6.83 -5.24 -6.72
C ASP A 371 7.68 -5.63 -5.50
N TYR A 372 7.10 -5.65 -4.30
CA TYR A 372 7.77 -6.04 -3.06
C TYR A 372 7.22 -7.32 -2.45
N VAL A 373 5.95 -7.62 -2.64
CA VAL A 373 5.28 -8.79 -2.07
C VAL A 373 4.61 -9.57 -3.19
N GLN A 374 4.84 -10.87 -3.28
CA GLN A 374 4.11 -11.70 -4.25
C GLN A 374 3.54 -12.93 -3.55
N VAL A 375 2.39 -13.38 -4.03
CA VAL A 375 1.77 -14.63 -3.60
C VAL A 375 1.76 -15.58 -4.79
N HIS A 376 2.48 -16.69 -4.66
CA HIS A 376 2.59 -17.70 -5.70
C HIS A 376 1.73 -18.91 -5.37
N TYR A 377 0.83 -19.27 -6.30
CA TYR A 377 -0.02 -20.45 -6.21
C TYR A 377 0.78 -21.74 -6.49
N THR A 378 1.72 -21.70 -7.44
CA THR A 378 2.60 -22.85 -7.76
C THR A 378 3.64 -23.03 -6.66
N GLY A 379 3.29 -23.82 -5.65
CA GLY A 379 4.14 -24.11 -4.49
C GLY A 379 3.73 -23.39 -3.21
N GLY A 380 2.58 -22.70 -3.19
CA GLY A 380 1.95 -22.17 -1.98
C GLY A 380 2.88 -21.30 -1.13
N SER A 381 3.28 -20.14 -1.64
CA SER A 381 4.23 -19.27 -0.91
C SER A 381 3.97 -17.78 -1.06
N GLN A 382 4.30 -17.02 -0.03
CA GLN A 382 4.53 -15.58 -0.10
C GLN A 382 6.02 -15.31 -0.30
N THR A 383 6.37 -14.39 -1.20
CA THR A 383 7.73 -13.85 -1.32
C THR A 383 7.72 -12.37 -0.97
N VAL A 384 8.75 -11.94 -0.26
CA VAL A 384 9.03 -10.53 0.04
C VAL A 384 10.41 -10.20 -0.51
N GLU A 385 10.49 -9.20 -1.38
CA GLU A 385 11.75 -8.75 -1.98
C GLU A 385 12.19 -7.43 -1.36
N LEU A 386 13.41 -7.39 -0.81
CA LEU A 386 13.98 -6.18 -0.22
C LEU A 386 15.28 -5.78 -0.95
N PRO A 387 15.52 -4.48 -1.21
CA PRO A 387 16.77 -4.00 -1.79
C PRO A 387 17.98 -4.31 -0.90
N ASN A 388 19.08 -4.79 -1.49
CA ASN A 388 20.28 -5.15 -0.72
C ASN A 388 20.91 -3.94 -0.02
N GLN A 389 20.91 -2.78 -0.67
CA GLN A 389 21.36 -1.54 -0.04
C GLN A 389 20.53 -1.19 1.21
N TYR A 390 19.21 -1.35 1.16
CA TYR A 390 18.33 -1.12 2.31
C TYR A 390 18.66 -2.06 3.47
N LEU A 391 18.84 -3.36 3.17
CA LEU A 391 19.23 -4.36 4.17
C LEU A 391 20.57 -4.00 4.84
N LEU A 392 21.57 -3.60 4.04
CA LEU A 392 22.88 -3.16 4.53
C LEU A 392 22.78 -1.95 5.46
N GLU A 393 22.00 -0.92 5.07
CA GLU A 393 21.80 0.29 5.88
C GLU A 393 21.05 0.00 7.19
N LYS A 394 20.17 -1.01 7.19
CA LYS A 394 19.49 -1.51 8.40
C LYS A 394 20.37 -2.43 9.26
N GLY A 395 21.60 -2.72 8.83
CA GLY A 395 22.49 -3.67 9.51
C GLY A 395 21.98 -5.11 9.46
N MET A 396 21.06 -5.41 8.55
CA MET A 396 20.52 -6.74 8.31
C MET A 396 21.45 -7.47 7.36
N LYS A 397 22.00 -8.60 7.80
CA LYS A 397 22.82 -9.43 6.91
C LYS A 397 21.87 -10.08 5.92
N ALA A 398 21.96 -9.70 4.64
CA ALA A 398 21.37 -10.52 3.61
C ALA A 398 21.96 -11.93 3.75
N PRO A 399 21.18 -13.01 3.78
CA PRO A 399 21.74 -14.33 3.58
C PRO A 399 22.53 -14.24 2.29
N PHE A 400 23.84 -14.49 2.37
CA PHE A 400 24.68 -14.62 1.19
C PHE A 400 24.12 -15.81 0.40
N PHE A 401 23.17 -15.56 -0.48
CA PHE A 401 22.94 -16.48 -1.58
C PHE A 401 24.20 -16.39 -2.41
N VAL A 402 24.98 -17.46 -2.34
CA VAL A 402 25.95 -17.82 -3.36
C VAL A 402 25.21 -17.63 -4.67
N THR A 403 25.52 -16.56 -5.39
CA THR A 403 25.21 -16.51 -6.81
C THR A 403 25.80 -17.81 -7.35
N GLU A 404 24.97 -18.65 -7.96
CA GLU A 404 25.47 -19.57 -8.97
C GLU A 404 26.03 -18.72 -10.12
N GLU A 405 27.09 -17.97 -9.86
CA GLU A 405 28.08 -17.73 -10.88
C GLU A 405 28.63 -19.10 -11.22
N ALA A 406 28.24 -19.53 -12.41
CA ALA A 406 28.83 -20.61 -13.16
C ALA A 406 30.37 -20.51 -13.12
N THR A 407 30.96 -21.02 -12.05
CA THR A 407 32.33 -21.50 -12.03
C THR A 407 32.28 -22.96 -12.44
N THR A 408 31.88 -23.20 -13.69
CA THR A 408 32.43 -24.32 -14.46
C THR A 408 33.92 -24.05 -14.71
N LYS A 409 34.73 -24.06 -13.66
CA LYS A 409 36.11 -24.50 -13.78
C LYS A 409 36.11 -25.95 -13.34
N LYS A 410 36.00 -26.85 -14.32
CA LYS A 410 36.36 -28.26 -14.15
C LYS A 410 37.72 -28.27 -13.44
N ILE A 411 37.71 -28.65 -12.17
CA ILE A 411 38.93 -28.98 -11.46
C ILE A 411 39.51 -30.17 -12.22
N ASN A 412 40.62 -29.93 -12.91
CA ASN A 412 41.34 -30.98 -13.61
C ASN A 412 41.88 -31.93 -12.54
N ILE A 413 41.35 -33.14 -12.48
CA ILE A 413 41.73 -34.18 -11.51
C ILE A 413 43.25 -34.43 -11.50
N ARG A 414 43.98 -34.14 -12.60
CA ARG A 414 45.45 -34.20 -12.62
C ARG A 414 46.13 -33.19 -11.68
N THR A 415 45.55 -32.02 -11.48
CA THR A 415 46.12 -30.98 -10.60
C THR A 415 45.93 -31.32 -9.12
N LEU A 416 44.85 -32.03 -8.77
CA LEU A 416 44.60 -32.47 -7.39
C LEU A 416 45.57 -33.58 -6.96
N VAL A 417 45.94 -34.48 -7.89
CA VAL A 417 46.90 -35.57 -7.62
C VAL A 417 48.33 -35.05 -7.42
N GLN A 418 48.70 -33.94 -8.06
CA GLN A 418 50.04 -33.34 -7.88
C GLN A 418 50.17 -32.55 -6.57
N LEU A 419 49.07 -32.02 -6.01
CA LEU A 419 49.07 -31.30 -4.74
C LEU A 419 49.01 -32.22 -3.51
N LEU A 420 48.61 -33.48 -3.68
CA LEU A 420 48.54 -34.48 -2.61
C LEU A 420 49.76 -35.42 -2.56
N ALA A 421 50.73 -35.23 -3.47
CA ALA A 421 51.94 -36.05 -3.57
C ALA A 421 53.24 -35.26 -3.37
N GLY A 422 53.18 -34.06 -2.79
CA GLY A 422 54.35 -33.21 -2.48
C GLY A 422 54.36 -32.77 -1.04
#